data_AF-A0A3B9FWM4-F1
#
_entry.id   AF-A0A3B9FWM4-F1
#
_cell.length_a   1.000
_cell.length_b   1.000
_cell.length_c   1.000
_cell.angle_alpha   90.00
_cell.angle_beta   90.00
_cell.angle_gamma   90.00
#
_symmetry.space_group_name_H-M   'P 1'
#
loop_
_entity.id
_entity.type
_entity.pdbx_description
1 polymer ?
#
loop_
_entity_poly.entity_id
_entity_poly.type
_entity_poly.pdbx_seq_one_letter_code
_entity_poly.pdbx_strand_id
1 'polypeptide(L)'
;MSKVLLRRLLFFLPTLVVISLLSFLISISAPGDPVDRLLPTAGTSGETGLVSKRIMEERQAMRHRLGLDLPAFYLSVSSLSMAAEMPDFQNPEEEEAWRRLTQLCGNAKAATNVYQAFDSWLELHAALDLSVLPDSAYLLVRQSSAIVRSLRQSGNTDLILSSI
;
A
#
# COMPACT_ATOMS: atom_id res chain seq x y z
N MET A 1 15.00 -25.07 -40.73
CA MET A 1 16.13 -24.27 -40.19
C MET A 1 15.67 -23.14 -39.26
N SER A 2 14.65 -22.35 -39.61
CA SER A 2 14.15 -21.19 -38.83
C SER A 2 13.59 -21.52 -37.43
N LYS A 3 12.94 -22.68 -37.24
CA LYS A 3 12.43 -23.13 -35.92
C LYS A 3 13.53 -23.28 -34.86
N VAL A 4 14.76 -23.62 -35.26
CA VAL A 4 15.88 -23.87 -34.33
C VAL A 4 16.53 -22.56 -33.90
N LEU A 5 16.66 -21.61 -34.83
CA LEU A 5 17.12 -20.24 -34.55
C LEU A 5 16.14 -19.51 -33.62
N LEU A 6 14.83 -19.60 -33.89
CA LEU A 6 13.81 -18.99 -33.05
C LEU A 6 13.79 -19.60 -31.64
N ARG A 7 13.94 -20.93 -31.53
CA ARG A 7 14.05 -21.61 -30.22
C ARG A 7 15.25 -21.09 -29.43
N ARG A 8 16.43 -20.94 -30.06
CA ARG A 8 17.63 -20.40 -29.38
C ARG A 8 17.45 -18.94 -28.95
N LEU A 9 16.84 -18.10 -29.78
CA LEU A 9 16.57 -16.71 -29.45
C LEU A 9 15.54 -16.57 -28.32
N LEU A 10 14.52 -17.44 -28.31
CA LEU A 10 13.50 -17.47 -27.25
C LEU A 10 14.07 -17.90 -25.89
N PHE A 11 15.08 -18.78 -25.86
CA PHE A 11 15.81 -19.11 -24.63
C PHE A 11 16.84 -18.04 -24.23
N PHE A 12 17.32 -17.23 -25.18
CA PHE A 12 18.27 -16.15 -24.90
C PHE A 12 17.62 -14.96 -24.21
N LEU A 13 16.37 -14.63 -24.59
CA LEU A 13 15.61 -13.54 -23.99
C LEU A 13 15.48 -13.64 -22.45
N PRO A 14 15.04 -14.77 -21.85
CA PRO A 14 14.95 -14.89 -20.40
C PRO A 14 16.32 -14.83 -19.73
N THR A 15 17.38 -15.39 -20.34
CA THR A 15 18.73 -15.29 -19.76
C THR A 15 19.26 -13.87 -19.73
N LEU A 16 18.98 -13.07 -20.76
CA LEU A 16 19.36 -11.65 -20.81
C LEU A 16 18.64 -10.84 -19.72
N VAL A 17 17.34 -11.12 -19.52
CA VAL A 17 16.53 -10.51 -18.45
C VAL A 17 17.09 -10.87 -17.08
N VAL A 18 17.43 -12.14 -16.83
CA VAL A 18 18.00 -12.58 -15.55
C VAL A 18 19.32 -11.89 -15.24
N ILE A 19 20.24 -11.83 -16.21
CA ILE A 19 21.53 -11.17 -16.01
C ILE A 19 21.35 -9.65 -15.79
N SER A 20 20.44 -9.01 -16.54
CA SER A 20 20.10 -7.60 -16.35
C SER A 20 19.52 -7.34 -14.96
N LEU A 21 18.61 -8.19 -14.48
CA LEU A 21 18.02 -8.09 -13.15
C LEU A 21 19.08 -8.28 -12.05
N LEU A 22 20.01 -9.22 -12.25
CA LEU A 22 21.11 -9.48 -11.33
C LEU A 22 22.08 -8.29 -11.25
N SER A 23 22.48 -7.73 -12.39
CA SER A 23 23.29 -6.51 -12.44
C SER A 23 22.62 -5.33 -11.75
N PHE A 24 21.31 -5.19 -11.91
CA PHE A 24 20.54 -4.11 -11.29
C PHE A 24 20.39 -4.30 -9.78
N LEU A 25 20.17 -5.54 -9.31
CA LEU A 25 20.12 -5.87 -7.89
C LEU A 25 21.47 -5.55 -7.21
N ILE A 26 22.57 -5.95 -7.85
CA ILE A 26 23.92 -5.61 -7.38
C ILE A 26 24.09 -4.08 -7.36
N SER A 27 23.63 -3.36 -8.38
CA SER A 27 23.70 -1.90 -8.45
C SER A 27 22.90 -1.20 -7.35
N ILE A 28 21.75 -1.73 -6.91
CA ILE A 28 20.96 -1.16 -5.80
C ILE A 28 21.62 -1.49 -4.45
N SER A 29 22.17 -2.70 -4.30
CA SER A 29 22.85 -3.15 -3.07
C SER A 29 24.27 -2.57 -2.92
N ALA A 30 24.80 -1.93 -3.96
CA ALA A 30 26.14 -1.36 -3.95
C ALA A 30 26.19 -0.19 -2.95
N PRO A 31 27.09 -0.24 -1.94
CA PRO A 31 27.23 0.81 -0.95
C PRO A 31 27.90 2.02 -1.61
N GLY A 32 27.08 2.97 -2.07
CA GLY A 32 27.55 4.16 -2.75
C GLY A 32 26.48 4.74 -3.65
N ASP A 33 25.59 5.52 -3.06
CA ASP A 33 24.57 6.27 -3.77
C ASP A 33 25.23 7.19 -4.82
N PRO A 34 24.81 7.18 -6.10
CA PRO A 34 25.34 8.11 -7.10
C PRO A 34 25.15 9.58 -6.71
N VAL A 35 24.21 9.90 -5.81
CA VAL A 35 24.02 11.24 -5.25
C VAL A 35 25.21 11.67 -4.38
N ASP A 36 25.81 10.74 -3.64
CA ASP A 36 26.95 11.03 -2.77
C ASP A 36 28.25 11.23 -3.58
N ARG A 37 28.28 10.81 -4.86
CA ARG A 37 29.39 11.09 -5.79
C ARG A 37 29.25 12.45 -6.49
N LEU A 38 28.05 13.01 -6.53
CA LEU A 38 27.74 14.26 -7.23
C LEU A 38 27.70 15.47 -6.30
N LEU A 39 27.50 15.28 -4.99
CA LEU A 39 27.77 16.29 -3.96
C LEU A 39 29.30 16.38 -3.83
N PRO A 40 29.96 17.39 -4.41
CA PRO A 40 31.37 17.59 -4.10
C PRO A 40 31.41 17.90 -2.60
N THR A 41 32.37 17.32 -1.90
CA THR A 41 32.75 17.70 -0.53
C THR A 41 32.90 19.21 -0.45
N ALA A 42 31.81 19.92 -0.16
CA ALA A 42 31.80 21.36 0.00
C ALA A 42 32.40 21.65 1.37
N GLY A 43 33.73 21.82 1.36
CA GLY A 43 34.44 22.74 2.25
C GLY A 43 34.27 22.50 3.75
N THR A 44 35.32 21.96 4.35
CA THR A 44 35.99 22.56 5.52
C THR A 44 35.22 23.69 6.24
N SER A 45 34.76 23.43 7.47
CA SER A 45 34.69 24.35 8.64
C SER A 45 33.45 24.05 9.47
N GLY A 46 33.66 23.83 10.77
CA GLY A 46 32.63 23.38 11.70
C GLY A 46 31.49 24.39 11.88
N GLU A 47 30.25 23.92 11.75
CA GLU A 47 29.02 24.52 12.29
C GLU A 47 27.89 23.47 12.26
N THR A 48 27.83 22.64 13.29
CA THR A 48 27.24 21.28 13.29
C THR A 48 25.73 21.18 13.49
N GLY A 49 24.95 22.26 13.28
CA GLY A 49 23.51 22.28 13.58
C GLY A 49 22.59 22.67 12.42
N LEU A 50 22.91 23.76 11.71
CA LEU A 50 22.03 24.35 10.70
C LEU A 50 22.34 23.89 9.27
N VAL A 51 23.58 23.43 9.04
CA VAL A 51 24.05 22.89 7.76
C VAL A 51 23.37 21.56 7.42
N SER A 52 23.02 20.75 8.42
CA SER A 52 22.42 19.42 8.22
C SER A 52 21.06 19.46 7.50
N LYS A 53 20.16 20.37 7.89
CA LYS A 53 18.83 20.49 7.24
C LYS A 53 18.93 20.94 5.79
N ARG A 54 19.77 21.94 5.48
CA ARG A 54 19.95 22.43 4.10
C ARG A 54 20.60 21.38 3.20
N ILE A 55 21.58 20.64 3.71
CA ILE A 55 22.20 19.53 2.96
C ILE A 55 21.19 18.41 2.70
N MET A 56 20.31 18.10 3.66
CA MET A 56 19.25 17.10 3.46
C MET A 56 18.24 17.54 2.40
N GLU A 57 17.82 18.81 2.42
CA GLU A 57 16.92 19.40 1.42
C GLU A 57 17.57 19.43 0.02
N GLU A 58 18.85 19.81 -0.09
CA GLU A 58 19.59 19.79 -1.36
C GLU A 58 19.80 18.36 -1.88
N ARG A 59 20.07 17.40 -0.99
CA ARG A 59 20.18 15.98 -1.33
C ARG A 59 18.85 15.45 -1.85
N GLN A 60 17.73 15.83 -1.24
CA GLN A 60 16.39 15.42 -1.67
C GLN A 60 15.99 16.09 -2.99
N ALA A 61 16.29 17.37 -3.18
CA ALA A 61 16.08 18.07 -4.45
C ALA A 61 16.91 17.47 -5.59
N MET A 62 18.15 17.03 -5.31
CA MET A 62 18.98 16.35 -6.30
C MET A 62 18.52 14.92 -6.59
N ARG A 63 18.08 14.16 -5.57
CA ARG A 63 17.41 12.86 -5.78
C ARG A 63 16.20 12.98 -6.69
N HIS A 64 15.40 14.01 -6.46
CA HIS A 64 14.22 14.30 -7.27
C HIS A 64 14.60 14.65 -8.73
N ARG A 65 15.59 15.51 -8.92
CA ARG A 65 16.08 15.90 -10.27
C ARG A 65 16.71 14.74 -11.03
N LEU A 66 17.37 13.81 -10.34
CA LEU A 66 18.02 12.65 -10.95
C LEU A 66 17.06 11.46 -11.16
N GLY A 67 15.79 11.60 -10.77
CA GLY A 67 14.82 10.51 -10.87
C GLY A 67 15.12 9.32 -9.95
N LEU A 68 15.95 9.52 -8.92
CA LEU A 68 16.28 8.51 -7.91
C LEU A 68 15.19 8.32 -6.85
N ASP A 69 14.15 9.17 -6.86
CA ASP A 69 12.95 8.99 -6.03
C ASP A 69 11.93 8.01 -6.65
N LEU A 70 12.13 7.57 -7.89
CA LEU A 70 11.26 6.61 -8.53
C LEU A 70 11.68 5.18 -8.18
N PRO A 71 10.73 4.26 -7.98
CA PRO A 71 11.05 2.88 -7.70
C PRO A 71 11.87 2.34 -8.87
N ALA A 72 12.99 1.71 -8.54
CA ALA A 72 13.93 1.19 -9.53
C ALA A 72 13.29 0.10 -10.43
N PHE A 73 12.15 -0.46 -10.00
CA PHE A 73 11.29 -1.34 -10.80
C PHE A 73 9.83 -0.86 -10.78
N TYR A 74 9.20 -0.86 -11.95
CA TYR A 74 7.76 -0.57 -12.12
C TYR A 74 6.88 -1.83 -12.07
N LEU A 75 7.49 -3.00 -11.85
CA LEU A 75 6.79 -4.27 -11.76
C LEU A 75 6.62 -4.64 -10.29
N SER A 76 5.36 -4.81 -9.86
CA SER A 76 5.02 -5.35 -8.54
C SER A 76 4.28 -6.68 -8.72
N VAL A 77 4.58 -7.63 -7.83
CA VAL A 77 3.85 -8.90 -7.75
C VAL A 77 2.87 -8.77 -6.60
N SER A 78 1.58 -8.86 -6.90
CA SER A 78 0.50 -8.81 -5.92
C SER A 78 -0.35 -10.08 -5.97
N SER A 79 -1.09 -10.36 -4.90
CA SER A 79 -2.03 -11.50 -4.85
C SER A 79 -3.09 -11.37 -5.95
N LEU A 80 -3.45 -12.50 -6.57
CA LEU A 80 -4.54 -12.56 -7.56
C LEU A 80 -5.88 -12.09 -6.97
N SER A 81 -6.06 -12.21 -5.64
CA SER A 81 -7.23 -11.68 -4.95
C SER A 81 -7.34 -10.15 -5.01
N MET A 82 -6.22 -9.44 -5.17
CA MET A 82 -6.16 -7.98 -5.31
C MET A 82 -6.40 -7.51 -6.76
N ALA A 83 -6.38 -8.42 -7.73
CA ALA A 83 -6.51 -8.08 -9.14
C ALA A 83 -7.97 -7.86 -9.59
N ALA A 84 -8.95 -8.10 -8.72
CA ALA A 84 -10.35 -7.82 -9.05
C ALA A 84 -10.70 -6.35 -8.84
N GLU A 85 -11.79 -5.94 -9.47
CA GLU A 85 -12.32 -4.57 -9.47
C GLU A 85 -12.42 -4.00 -8.05
N MET A 86 -11.57 -3.02 -7.76
CA MET A 86 -11.55 -2.29 -6.50
C MET A 86 -12.71 -1.29 -6.50
N PRO A 87 -13.52 -1.21 -5.43
CA PRO A 87 -14.49 -0.14 -5.27
C PRO A 87 -13.81 1.23 -5.25
N ASP A 88 -14.50 2.27 -5.70
CA ASP A 88 -14.00 3.64 -5.62
C ASP A 88 -14.12 4.14 -4.17
N PHE A 89 -12.98 4.23 -3.47
CA PHE A 89 -12.90 4.69 -2.10
C PHE A 89 -12.38 6.13 -2.05
N GLN A 90 -13.06 7.01 -1.31
CA GLN A 90 -12.62 8.40 -1.11
C GLN A 90 -11.60 8.54 0.02
N ASN A 91 -11.61 7.61 0.98
CA ASN A 91 -10.77 7.64 2.17
C ASN A 91 -9.70 6.53 2.10
N PRO A 92 -8.40 6.84 2.23
CA PRO A 92 -7.33 5.83 2.22
C PRO A 92 -7.48 4.77 3.31
N GLU A 93 -8.06 5.11 4.46
CA GLU A 93 -8.26 4.14 5.55
C GLU A 93 -9.27 3.04 5.17
N GLU A 94 -10.35 3.42 4.46
CA GLU A 94 -11.35 2.46 3.97
C GLU A 94 -10.77 1.53 2.90
N GLU A 95 -9.88 2.06 2.05
CA GLU A 95 -9.16 1.28 1.05
C GLU A 95 -8.26 0.23 1.71
N GLU A 96 -7.50 0.61 2.73
CA GLU A 96 -6.64 -0.32 3.47
C GLU A 96 -7.44 -1.41 4.18
N ALA A 97 -8.57 -1.03 4.79
CA ALA A 97 -9.48 -1.97 5.43
C ALA A 97 -10.03 -3.00 4.43
N TRP A 98 -10.41 -2.56 3.22
CA TRP A 98 -10.90 -3.44 2.17
C TRP A 98 -9.80 -4.37 1.65
N ARG A 99 -8.58 -3.87 1.51
CA ARG A 99 -7.41 -4.68 1.13
C ARG A 99 -7.14 -5.78 2.15
N ARG A 100 -7.22 -5.49 3.46
CA ARG A 100 -7.07 -6.51 4.52
C ARG A 100 -8.17 -7.57 4.43
N LEU A 101 -9.43 -7.17 4.29
CA LEU A 101 -10.54 -8.12 4.14
C LEU A 101 -10.38 -8.98 2.87
N THR A 102 -9.93 -8.40 1.77
CA THR A 102 -9.66 -9.13 0.53
C THR A 102 -8.51 -10.14 0.68
N GLN A 103 -7.49 -9.81 1.47
CA GLN A 103 -6.41 -10.74 1.82
C GLN A 103 -6.93 -11.91 2.67
N LEU A 104 -7.78 -11.64 3.65
CA LEU A 104 -8.36 -12.67 4.52
C LEU A 104 -9.33 -13.59 3.76
N CYS A 105 -10.18 -13.03 2.92
CA CYS A 105 -11.17 -13.79 2.15
C CYS A 105 -10.56 -14.50 0.95
N GLY A 106 -9.39 -14.06 0.45
CA GLY A 106 -8.79 -14.57 -0.79
C GLY A 106 -9.63 -14.29 -2.04
N ASN A 107 -10.72 -13.53 -1.92
CA ASN A 107 -11.67 -13.23 -2.99
C ASN A 107 -12.23 -11.82 -2.81
N ALA A 108 -11.88 -10.93 -3.73
CA ALA A 108 -12.34 -9.54 -3.74
C ALA A 108 -13.86 -9.39 -3.89
N LYS A 109 -14.55 -10.28 -4.63
CA LYS A 109 -16.03 -10.22 -4.74
C LYS A 109 -16.69 -10.45 -3.39
N ALA A 110 -16.17 -11.41 -2.61
CA ALA A 110 -16.67 -11.68 -1.28
C ALA A 110 -16.43 -10.49 -0.34
N ALA A 111 -15.24 -9.88 -0.40
CA ALA A 111 -14.92 -8.69 0.39
C ALA A 111 -15.86 -7.52 0.03
N THR A 112 -16.10 -7.25 -1.25
CA THR A 112 -17.02 -6.19 -1.68
C THR A 112 -18.46 -6.45 -1.23
N ASN A 113 -18.95 -7.70 -1.30
CA ASN A 113 -20.27 -8.05 -0.79
C ASN A 113 -20.41 -7.78 0.72
N VAL A 114 -19.35 -8.05 1.50
CA VAL A 114 -19.33 -7.75 2.93
C VAL A 114 -19.39 -6.25 3.19
N TYR A 115 -18.66 -5.44 2.41
CA TYR A 115 -18.74 -3.98 2.51
C TYR A 115 -20.14 -3.43 2.19
N GLN A 116 -20.78 -3.95 1.13
CA GLN A 116 -22.16 -3.58 0.80
C GLN A 116 -23.14 -3.95 1.91
N ALA A 117 -22.95 -5.09 2.56
CA ALA A 117 -23.75 -5.48 3.71
C ALA A 117 -23.57 -4.50 4.90
N PHE A 118 -22.34 -4.07 5.19
CA PHE A 118 -22.10 -3.06 6.23
C PHE A 118 -22.77 -1.72 5.93
N ASP A 119 -22.73 -1.28 4.68
CA ASP A 119 -23.37 -0.03 4.27
C ASP A 119 -24.90 -0.10 4.45
N SER A 120 -25.52 -1.17 3.94
CA SER A 120 -26.96 -1.40 4.10
C SER A 120 -27.41 -1.47 5.58
N TRP A 121 -26.57 -2.04 6.46
CA TRP A 121 -26.84 -2.10 7.90
C TRP A 121 -26.79 -0.71 8.54
N LEU A 122 -25.82 0.12 8.16
CA LEU A 122 -25.69 1.49 8.67
C LEU A 122 -26.83 2.39 8.22
N GLU A 123 -27.28 2.25 6.98
CA GLU A 123 -28.46 2.95 6.46
C GLU A 123 -29.73 2.53 7.21
N LEU A 124 -29.93 1.24 7.41
CA LEU A 124 -31.06 0.71 8.17
C LEU A 124 -31.05 1.24 9.61
N HIS A 125 -29.89 1.21 10.28
CA HIS A 125 -29.73 1.78 11.62
C HIS A 125 -30.02 3.29 11.65
N ALA A 126 -29.66 4.04 10.61
CA ALA A 126 -29.94 5.47 10.53
C ALA A 126 -31.44 5.76 10.33
N ALA A 127 -32.15 4.88 9.61
CA ALA A 127 -33.59 4.99 9.37
C ALA A 127 -34.45 4.48 10.54
N LEU A 128 -33.88 3.66 11.43
CA LEU A 128 -34.57 3.12 12.61
C LEU A 128 -34.74 4.19 13.68
N ASP A 129 -35.98 4.42 14.10
CA ASP A 129 -36.28 5.23 15.28
C ASP A 129 -35.96 4.45 16.56
N LEU A 130 -34.72 4.62 17.02
CA LEU A 130 -34.17 3.92 18.19
C LEU A 130 -34.82 4.34 19.52
N SER A 131 -35.64 5.38 19.53
CA SER A 131 -36.35 5.84 20.75
C SER A 131 -37.45 4.89 21.21
N VAL A 132 -37.90 3.98 20.33
CA VAL A 132 -38.98 3.03 20.59
C VAL A 132 -38.48 1.74 21.23
N LEU A 133 -37.16 1.49 21.25
CA LEU A 133 -36.60 0.27 21.80
C LEU A 133 -36.41 0.34 23.33
N PRO A 134 -36.54 -0.79 24.06
CA PRO A 134 -36.15 -0.86 25.46
C PRO A 134 -34.66 -0.58 25.65
N ASP A 135 -34.27 0.04 26.78
CA ASP A 135 -32.92 0.53 27.06
C ASP A 135 -31.81 -0.50 26.80
N SER A 136 -32.05 -1.78 27.13
CA SER A 136 -31.11 -2.87 26.89
C SER A 136 -30.88 -3.17 25.40
N ALA A 137 -31.93 -3.10 24.59
CA ALA A 137 -31.85 -3.31 23.15
C ALA A 137 -31.25 -2.09 22.43
N TYR A 138 -31.56 -0.88 22.92
CA TYR A 138 -30.95 0.37 22.42
C TYR A 138 -29.42 0.33 22.50
N LEU A 139 -28.88 -0.05 23.66
CA LEU A 139 -27.43 -0.11 23.86
C LEU A 139 -26.75 -1.14 22.93
N LEU A 140 -27.36 -2.31 22.76
CA LEU A 140 -26.82 -3.35 21.87
C LEU A 140 -26.81 -2.91 20.41
N VAL A 141 -27.91 -2.32 19.93
CA VAL A 141 -27.99 -1.82 18.56
C VAL A 141 -26.98 -0.69 18.33
N ARG A 142 -26.84 0.23 19.28
CA ARG A 142 -25.87 1.33 19.22
C ARG A 142 -24.42 0.83 19.22
N GLN A 143 -24.10 -0.15 20.06
CA GLN A 143 -22.77 -0.77 20.08
C GLN A 143 -22.47 -1.49 18.76
N SER A 144 -23.44 -2.26 18.23
CA SER A 144 -23.26 -2.97 16.96
C SER A 144 -22.95 -2.01 15.80
N SER A 145 -23.63 -0.86 15.71
CA SER A 145 -23.34 0.11 14.65
C SER A 145 -22.02 0.84 14.85
N ALA A 146 -21.57 1.04 16.09
CA ALA A 146 -20.22 1.55 16.37
C ALA A 146 -19.14 0.57 15.89
N ILE A 147 -19.32 -0.73 16.13
CA ILE A 147 -18.41 -1.78 15.68
C ILE A 147 -18.38 -1.87 14.15
N VAL A 148 -19.54 -1.82 13.49
CA VAL A 148 -19.59 -1.87 12.02
C VAL A 148 -18.92 -0.64 11.39
N ARG A 149 -19.07 0.55 11.98
CA ARG A 149 -18.35 1.75 11.53
C ARG A 149 -16.84 1.62 11.71
N SER A 150 -16.39 1.10 12.85
CA SER A 150 -14.95 0.95 13.12
C SER A 150 -14.30 -0.11 12.23
N LEU A 151 -15.03 -1.18 11.90
CA LEU A 151 -14.61 -2.20 10.94
C LEU A 151 -14.47 -1.64 9.52
N ARG A 152 -15.40 -0.79 9.09
CA ARG A 152 -15.35 -0.12 7.78
C ARG A 152 -14.16 0.84 7.67
N GLN A 153 -13.92 1.65 8.69
CA GLN A 153 -12.91 2.72 8.66
C GLN A 153 -11.50 2.21 8.96
N SER A 154 -11.30 1.44 10.03
CA SER A 154 -9.94 1.09 10.47
C SER A 154 -9.43 -0.23 9.92
N GLY A 155 -10.33 -1.11 9.47
CA GLY A 155 -10.01 -2.50 9.15
C GLY A 155 -9.25 -3.22 10.27
N ASN A 156 -9.36 -2.73 11.51
CA ASN A 156 -8.56 -3.17 12.64
C ASN A 156 -9.43 -3.99 13.58
N THR A 157 -9.17 -5.29 13.63
CA THR A 157 -9.83 -6.25 14.52
C THR A 157 -9.48 -6.03 15.99
N ASP A 158 -8.45 -5.25 16.29
CA ASP A 158 -7.99 -5.03 17.68
C ASP A 158 -8.98 -4.22 18.52
N LEU A 159 -9.78 -3.34 17.89
CA LEU A 159 -10.86 -2.61 18.59
C LEU A 159 -12.02 -3.51 19.02
N ILE A 160 -12.18 -4.68 18.38
CA ILE A 160 -13.21 -5.66 18.75
C ILE A 160 -12.82 -6.37 20.05
N LEU A 161 -11.53 -6.62 20.28
CA LEU A 161 -11.05 -7.30 21.48
C LEU A 161 -10.92 -6.38 22.70
N SER A 162 -10.84 -5.06 22.51
CA SER A 162 -10.80 -4.11 23.63
C SER A 162 -12.19 -3.64 24.09
N SER A 163 -13.26 -4.07 23.42
CA SER A 163 -14.65 -3.67 23.70
C SER A 163 -15.55 -4.82 24.19
N ILE A 164 -15.00 -6.03 24.34
CA ILE A 164 -15.58 -7.17 25.07
C ILE A 164 -14.94 -7.22 26.45
#